data_AF-A0A2E3UA21-F1
#
_entry.id   AF-A0A2E3UA21-F1
#
_cell.length_a   1.000
_cell.length_b   1.000
_cell.length_c   1.000
_cell.angle_alpha   90.00
_cell.angle_beta   90.00
_cell.angle_gamma   90.00
#
_symmetry.space_group_name_H-M   'P 1'
#
loop_
_entity.id
_entity.type
_entity.pdbx_description
1 polymer ?
#
loop_
_entity_poly.entity_id
_entity_poly.type
_entity_poly.pdbx_seq_one_letter_code
_entity_poly.pdbx_strand_id
1 'polypeptide(L)'
;MLVSVWAVLASPVPASAQDYQEWSAETRTSFSFRVAGEAVRALLPDNWTVAAVAEAPDQVNLTVTFMNRQVILDPQGQPVGTGSSRYMVMSVQARDAGGAPGILIINGISPEGGGAYDVYQSAEVAMAERFLSGQSDDRARVQEHWVMVAESGDRISVILHYQQAVPTRRQSSIVIRSGKHTDYTRTYRIDQANDALGVPGEAGSRIGMFSFMAAGPLFSRLFDGTEVLLGITSTPWYHREIFVP
;
A
#
# COMPACT_ATOMS: atom_id res chain seq x y z
N MET A 1 -34.80 32.96 -44.32
CA MET A 1 -34.02 31.77 -43.94
C MET A 1 -33.26 32.12 -42.67
N LEU A 2 -33.79 31.75 -41.51
CA LEU A 2 -33.24 32.10 -40.18
C LEU A 2 -32.41 30.93 -39.67
N VAL A 3 -31.13 31.17 -39.40
CA VAL A 3 -30.21 30.18 -38.83
C VAL A 3 -30.22 30.35 -37.31
N SER A 4 -30.74 29.34 -36.59
CA SER A 4 -30.65 29.26 -35.13
C SER A 4 -29.26 28.75 -34.74
N VAL A 5 -28.53 29.56 -33.98
CA VAL A 5 -27.28 29.16 -33.32
C VAL A 5 -27.64 28.57 -31.95
N TRP A 6 -27.34 27.29 -31.75
CA TRP A 6 -27.43 26.62 -30.46
C TRP A 6 -26.14 26.86 -29.69
N ALA A 7 -26.22 27.59 -28.57
CA ALA A 7 -25.12 27.74 -27.63
C ALA A 7 -25.00 26.46 -26.79
N VAL A 8 -23.87 25.75 -26.92
CA VAL A 8 -23.49 24.67 -26.01
C VAL A 8 -23.06 25.31 -24.69
N LEU A 9 -23.89 25.17 -23.66
CA LEU A 9 -23.52 25.51 -22.29
C LEU A 9 -22.59 24.42 -21.76
N ALA A 10 -21.30 24.72 -21.65
CA ALA A 10 -20.35 23.89 -20.91
C ALA A 10 -20.67 24.02 -19.42
N SER A 11 -21.10 22.92 -18.79
CA SER A 11 -21.27 22.87 -17.34
C SER A 11 -19.89 22.99 -16.66
N PRO A 12 -19.72 23.90 -15.69
CA PRO A 12 -18.46 23.99 -14.94
C PRO A 12 -18.29 22.70 -14.12
N VAL A 13 -17.15 22.02 -14.31
CA VAL A 13 -16.71 20.97 -13.39
C VAL A 13 -16.38 21.67 -12.06
N PRO A 14 -17.02 21.30 -10.94
CA PRO A 14 -16.65 21.88 -9.66
C PRO A 14 -15.20 21.51 -9.35
N ALA A 15 -14.34 22.51 -9.26
CA ALA A 15 -13.03 22.35 -8.65
C ALA A 15 -13.27 22.20 -7.15
N SER A 16 -13.24 20.97 -6.64
CA SER A 16 -13.12 20.75 -5.19
C SER A 16 -11.74 21.24 -4.78
N ALA A 17 -11.72 22.23 -3.87
CA ALA A 17 -10.49 22.62 -3.21
C ALA A 17 -9.97 21.39 -2.47
N GLN A 18 -8.73 21.00 -2.74
CA GLN A 18 -8.08 19.89 -2.04
C GLN A 18 -7.17 20.48 -0.98
N ASP A 19 -7.42 20.16 0.28
CA ASP A 19 -6.62 20.64 1.40
C ASP A 19 -5.36 19.80 1.53
N TYR A 20 -4.20 20.45 1.42
CA TYR A 20 -2.91 19.83 1.67
C TYR A 20 -2.76 19.53 3.17
N GLN A 21 -2.46 18.28 3.49
CA GLN A 21 -2.44 17.79 4.88
C GLN A 21 -1.05 17.38 5.35
N GLU A 22 -0.25 16.81 4.47
CA GLU A 22 0.97 16.13 4.91
C GLU A 22 1.94 15.90 3.75
N TRP A 23 3.24 16.00 4.03
CA TRP A 23 4.29 15.44 3.20
C TRP A 23 5.11 14.41 3.97
N SER A 24 5.56 13.38 3.28
CA SER A 24 6.43 12.35 3.86
C SER A 24 7.50 11.85 2.90
N ALA A 25 8.63 11.45 3.48
CA ALA A 25 9.70 10.70 2.83
C ALA A 25 9.85 9.32 3.48
N GLU A 26 9.85 8.29 2.63
CA GLU A 26 9.63 6.93 3.07
C GLU A 26 10.48 5.93 2.28
N THR A 27 10.71 4.78 2.92
CA THR A 27 11.12 3.55 2.25
C THR A 27 9.97 2.55 2.40
N ARG A 28 9.69 1.79 1.34
CA ARG A 28 8.63 0.78 1.36
C ARG A 28 9.09 -0.55 0.79
N THR A 29 8.45 -1.61 1.24
CA THR A 29 8.56 -2.94 0.64
C THR A 29 7.16 -3.53 0.51
N SER A 30 6.79 -3.86 -0.72
CA SER A 30 5.45 -4.35 -1.07
C SER A 30 5.52 -5.79 -1.53
N PHE A 31 4.57 -6.58 -1.05
CA PHE A 31 4.37 -7.99 -1.38
C PHE A 31 3.00 -8.13 -2.02
N SER A 32 2.97 -8.63 -3.26
CA SER A 32 1.74 -8.88 -3.97
C SER A 32 1.39 -10.36 -3.86
N PHE A 33 0.22 -10.68 -3.34
CA PHE A 33 -0.26 -12.04 -3.15
C PHE A 33 -1.55 -12.29 -3.91
N ARG A 34 -1.80 -13.56 -4.26
CA ARG A 34 -3.15 -14.11 -4.30
C ARG A 34 -3.46 -14.73 -2.95
N VAL A 35 -4.66 -14.48 -2.43
CA VAL A 35 -5.11 -14.96 -1.10
C VAL A 35 -6.56 -15.43 -1.17
N ALA A 36 -7.03 -16.08 -0.10
CA ALA A 36 -8.42 -16.49 0.05
C ALA A 36 -9.39 -15.30 -0.16
N GLY A 37 -10.21 -15.38 -1.21
CA GLY A 37 -11.08 -14.30 -1.64
C GLY A 37 -12.22 -14.02 -0.67
N GLU A 38 -12.72 -15.03 0.03
CA GLU A 38 -13.74 -14.86 1.06
C GLU A 38 -13.27 -13.92 2.18
N ALA A 39 -12.07 -14.15 2.72
CA ALA A 39 -11.52 -13.35 3.80
C ALA A 39 -11.30 -11.89 3.39
N VAL A 40 -10.87 -11.63 2.16
CA VAL A 40 -10.73 -10.26 1.63
C VAL A 40 -12.10 -9.60 1.42
N ARG A 41 -13.08 -10.30 0.83
CA ARG A 41 -14.41 -9.74 0.57
C ARG A 41 -15.15 -9.39 1.86
N ALA A 42 -14.94 -10.15 2.94
CA ALA A 42 -15.49 -9.83 4.26
C ALA A 42 -14.95 -8.52 4.88
N LEU A 43 -13.86 -7.96 4.33
CA LEU A 43 -13.29 -6.67 4.75
C LEU A 43 -13.72 -5.52 3.84
N LEU A 44 -14.55 -5.78 2.82
CA LEU A 44 -15.03 -4.76 1.91
C LEU A 44 -16.37 -4.19 2.35
N PRO A 45 -16.65 -2.93 2.01
CA PRO A 45 -18.00 -2.38 2.08
C PRO A 45 -18.93 -3.12 1.09
N ASP A 46 -20.21 -3.23 1.44
CA ASP A 46 -21.21 -4.02 0.69
C ASP A 46 -21.31 -3.68 -0.81
N ASN A 47 -21.03 -2.44 -1.18
CA ASN A 47 -21.13 -1.93 -2.55
C ASN A 47 -19.79 -1.98 -3.32
N TRP A 48 -18.77 -2.65 -2.79
CA TRP A 48 -17.48 -2.82 -3.44
C TRP A 48 -17.16 -4.28 -3.71
N THR A 49 -16.54 -4.52 -4.86
CA THR A 49 -16.17 -5.87 -5.31
C THR A 49 -14.71 -5.93 -5.70
N VAL A 50 -14.08 -7.07 -5.45
CA VAL A 50 -12.73 -7.41 -5.93
C VAL A 50 -12.84 -8.50 -6.97
N ALA A 51 -12.09 -8.35 -8.06
CA ALA A 51 -12.08 -9.34 -9.12
C ALA A 51 -11.42 -10.64 -8.64
N ALA A 52 -12.09 -11.76 -8.92
CA ALA A 52 -11.48 -13.08 -8.80
C ALA A 52 -10.35 -13.25 -9.81
N VAL A 53 -9.37 -14.09 -9.48
CA VAL A 53 -8.32 -14.49 -10.42
C VAL A 53 -8.90 -15.55 -11.36
N ALA A 54 -8.80 -15.34 -12.68
CA ALA A 54 -9.44 -16.24 -13.66
C ALA A 54 -9.01 -17.71 -13.53
N GLU A 55 -7.73 -17.94 -13.21
CA GLU A 55 -7.14 -19.28 -13.03
C GLU A 55 -7.33 -19.84 -11.61
N ALA A 56 -7.79 -19.02 -10.67
CA ALA A 56 -8.03 -19.37 -9.27
C ALA A 56 -9.23 -18.57 -8.74
N PRO A 57 -10.49 -18.93 -9.11
CA PRO A 57 -11.67 -18.10 -8.87
C PRO A 57 -11.96 -17.80 -7.39
N ASP A 58 -11.50 -18.67 -6.50
CA ASP A 58 -11.64 -18.50 -5.05
C ASP A 58 -10.60 -17.53 -4.47
N GLN A 59 -9.62 -17.11 -5.25
CA GLN A 59 -8.56 -16.20 -4.85
C GLN A 59 -8.72 -14.81 -5.45
N VAL A 60 -8.17 -13.82 -4.75
CA VAL A 60 -8.13 -12.41 -5.16
C VAL A 60 -6.73 -11.84 -4.92
N ASN A 61 -6.41 -10.75 -5.62
CA ASN A 61 -5.14 -10.06 -5.43
C ASN A 61 -5.17 -9.15 -4.20
N LEU A 62 -4.17 -9.30 -3.33
CA LEU A 62 -3.94 -8.48 -2.14
C LEU A 62 -2.51 -7.94 -2.17
N THR A 63 -2.31 -6.68 -1.82
CA THR A 63 -0.97 -6.12 -1.63
C THR A 63 -0.75 -5.76 -0.17
N VAL A 64 0.28 -6.34 0.44
CA VAL A 64 0.79 -5.98 1.77
C VAL A 64 1.99 -5.04 1.57
N THR A 65 1.94 -3.84 2.13
CA THR A 65 3.05 -2.88 2.04
C THR A 65 3.52 -2.48 3.42
N PHE A 66 4.80 -2.69 3.67
CA PHE A 66 5.49 -2.19 4.86
C PHE A 66 6.09 -0.83 4.55
N MET A 67 5.95 0.07 5.50
CA MET A 67 6.32 1.46 5.34
C MET A 67 7.19 1.90 6.50
N ASN A 68 8.37 2.43 6.19
CA ASN A 68 9.21 3.15 7.12
C ASN A 68 9.22 4.61 6.68
N ARG A 69 8.39 5.41 7.34
CA ARG A 69 8.27 6.86 7.15
C ARG A 69 9.37 7.51 7.96
N GLN A 70 10.41 7.97 7.28
CA GLN A 70 11.59 8.55 7.90
C GLN A 70 11.33 9.99 8.34
N VAL A 71 10.49 10.70 7.56
CA VAL A 71 10.08 12.07 7.84
C VAL A 71 8.59 12.21 7.50
N ILE A 72 7.86 12.91 8.37
CA ILE A 72 6.46 13.27 8.19
C ILE A 72 6.27 14.71 8.66
N LEU A 73 5.80 15.57 7.76
CA LEU A 73 5.61 17.00 8.01
C LEU A 73 4.19 17.43 7.68
N ASP A 74 3.67 18.37 8.45
CA ASP A 74 2.43 19.08 8.16
C ASP A 74 2.66 20.20 7.11
N PRO A 75 1.63 20.96 6.71
CA PRO A 75 1.78 22.03 5.73
C PRO A 75 2.68 23.19 6.17
N GLN A 76 2.93 23.32 7.47
CA GLN A 76 3.81 24.33 8.06
C GLN A 76 5.25 23.81 8.24
N GLY A 77 5.53 22.57 7.80
CA GLY A 77 6.82 21.94 7.95
C GLY A 77 7.11 21.46 9.38
N GLN A 78 6.10 21.38 10.25
CA GLN A 78 6.24 20.82 11.59
C GLN A 78 6.05 19.31 11.57
N PRO A 79 6.73 18.54 12.44
CA PRO A 79 6.57 17.10 12.50
C PRO A 79 5.15 16.70 12.89
N VAL A 80 4.54 15.79 12.14
CA VAL A 80 3.30 15.11 12.56
C VAL A 80 3.66 14.00 13.54
N GLY A 81 3.05 14.02 14.73
CA GLY A 81 3.36 13.08 15.81
C GLY A 81 4.84 13.20 16.22
N THR A 82 5.60 12.12 16.12
CA THR A 82 7.05 12.13 16.38
C THR A 82 7.90 12.49 15.15
N GLY A 83 7.26 12.77 14.01
CA GLY A 83 7.92 13.06 12.73
C GLY A 83 8.40 11.82 11.97
N SER A 84 8.22 10.61 12.50
CA SER A 84 8.53 9.34 11.82
C SER A 84 7.59 8.23 12.28
N SER A 85 7.36 7.22 11.46
CA SER A 85 6.41 6.13 11.80
C SER A 85 6.71 4.86 10.99
N ARG A 86 6.44 3.69 11.57
CA ARG A 86 6.52 2.40 10.89
C ARG A 86 5.15 1.75 10.95
N TYR A 87 4.63 1.32 9.81
CA TYR A 87 3.37 0.61 9.77
C TYR A 87 3.28 -0.28 8.54
N MET A 88 2.26 -1.15 8.53
CA MET A 88 1.91 -1.95 7.38
C MET A 88 0.49 -1.63 6.94
N VAL A 89 0.23 -1.79 5.64
CA VAL A 89 -1.06 -1.54 5.00
C VAL A 89 -1.40 -2.71 4.10
N MET A 90 -2.67 -3.12 4.11
CA MET A 90 -3.25 -4.05 3.15
C MET A 90 -4.16 -3.29 2.19
N SER A 91 -3.95 -3.48 0.90
CA SER A 91 -4.72 -2.81 -0.14
C SER A 91 -5.14 -3.76 -1.26
N VAL A 92 -6.27 -3.44 -1.88
CA VAL A 92 -6.84 -4.16 -3.01
C VAL A 92 -7.28 -3.21 -4.11
N GLN A 93 -7.23 -3.69 -5.35
CA GLN A 93 -7.90 -3.05 -6.48
C GLN A 93 -9.34 -3.56 -6.51
N ALA A 94 -10.30 -2.67 -6.34
CA ALA A 94 -11.71 -2.98 -6.25
C ALA A 94 -12.53 -2.12 -7.23
N ARG A 95 -13.80 -2.44 -7.38
CA ARG A 95 -14.78 -1.67 -8.15
C ARG A 95 -15.99 -1.34 -7.28
N ASP A 96 -16.51 -0.13 -7.41
CA ASP A 96 -17.77 0.25 -6.78
C ASP A 96 -18.99 -0.37 -7.51
N ALA A 97 -20.19 -0.09 -7.01
CA ALA A 97 -21.44 -0.57 -7.59
C ALA A 97 -21.68 -0.08 -9.03
N GLY A 98 -21.08 1.04 -9.43
CA GLY A 98 -21.11 1.56 -10.80
C GLY A 98 -20.04 0.94 -11.71
N GLY A 99 -19.17 0.07 -11.17
CA GLY A 99 -18.06 -0.56 -11.88
C GLY A 99 -16.80 0.31 -11.96
N ALA A 100 -16.76 1.48 -11.33
CA ALA A 100 -15.60 2.37 -11.37
C ALA A 100 -14.45 1.78 -10.52
N PRO A 101 -13.21 1.72 -11.06
CA PRO A 101 -12.07 1.15 -10.34
C PRO A 101 -11.59 2.07 -9.20
N GLY A 102 -11.09 1.47 -8.13
CA GLY A 102 -10.49 2.18 -7.00
C GLY A 102 -9.53 1.32 -6.20
N ILE A 103 -8.63 2.00 -5.47
CA ILE A 103 -7.73 1.35 -4.49
C ILE A 103 -8.34 1.53 -3.11
N LEU A 104 -8.62 0.42 -2.44
CA LEU A 104 -9.10 0.40 -1.06
C LEU A 104 -7.99 -0.04 -0.13
N ILE A 105 -7.84 0.68 0.98
CA ILE A 105 -7.11 0.21 2.16
C ILE A 105 -8.10 -0.53 3.04
N ILE A 106 -7.87 -1.82 3.25
CA ILE A 106 -8.87 -2.72 3.88
C ILE A 106 -8.46 -3.19 5.26
N ASN A 107 -7.16 -3.13 5.58
CA ASN A 107 -6.64 -3.44 6.89
C ASN A 107 -5.23 -2.89 7.06
N GLY A 108 -4.70 -2.95 8.27
CA GLY A 108 -3.31 -2.62 8.54
C GLY A 108 -2.93 -2.79 10.00
N ILE A 109 -1.66 -2.57 10.32
CA ILE A 109 -1.19 -2.43 11.71
C ILE A 109 -0.45 -1.10 11.78
N SER A 110 -0.90 -0.21 12.66
CA SER A 110 -0.37 1.15 12.78
C SER A 110 -0.19 1.56 14.25
N PRO A 111 0.90 2.27 14.60
CA PRO A 111 1.04 2.88 15.93
C PRO A 111 0.08 4.07 16.12
N GLU A 112 -0.59 4.52 15.05
CA GLU A 112 -1.54 5.64 15.05
C GLU A 112 -3.00 5.15 15.26
N GLY A 113 -3.19 3.95 15.82
CA GLY A 113 -4.49 3.30 16.00
C GLY A 113 -5.15 2.97 14.66
N GLY A 114 -6.44 3.30 14.50
CA GLY A 114 -7.19 3.10 13.25
C GLY A 114 -6.61 3.85 12.05
N GLY A 115 -5.73 4.84 12.30
CA GLY A 115 -5.16 5.72 11.31
C GLY A 115 -6.21 6.47 10.50
N ALA A 116 -5.76 7.10 9.41
CA ALA A 116 -6.63 7.94 8.60
C ALA A 116 -7.80 7.22 7.92
N TYR A 117 -7.68 5.92 7.71
CA TYR A 117 -8.70 5.13 7.02
C TYR A 117 -9.62 4.38 8.00
N ASP A 118 -9.35 4.42 9.31
CA ASP A 118 -10.15 3.75 10.35
C ASP A 118 -10.33 2.23 10.14
N VAL A 119 -9.36 1.61 9.47
CA VAL A 119 -9.31 0.16 9.16
C VAL A 119 -8.08 -0.52 9.74
N TYR A 120 -7.15 0.24 10.31
CA TYR A 120 -5.95 -0.31 10.90
C TYR A 120 -6.21 -0.83 12.31
N GLN A 121 -5.42 -1.82 12.69
CA GLN A 121 -5.34 -2.32 14.05
C GLN A 121 -4.24 -1.53 14.78
N SER A 122 -4.47 -1.19 16.04
CA SER A 122 -3.46 -0.56 16.90
C SER A 122 -2.25 -1.49 17.06
N ALA A 123 -1.05 -0.95 16.86
CA ALA A 123 0.19 -1.70 17.00
C ALA A 123 0.66 -1.79 18.45
N GLU A 124 0.93 -3.01 18.91
CA GLU A 124 1.78 -3.27 20.09
C GLU A 124 3.26 -3.23 19.70
N VAL A 125 3.61 -3.76 18.51
CA VAL A 125 4.96 -3.73 17.94
C VAL A 125 4.89 -3.22 16.51
N ALA A 126 5.75 -2.24 16.19
CA ALA A 126 5.96 -1.73 14.84
C ALA A 126 7.46 -1.51 14.60
N MET A 127 8.15 -2.57 14.18
CA MET A 127 9.61 -2.58 14.03
C MET A 127 10.02 -2.73 12.57
N ALA A 128 11.04 -1.97 12.19
CA ALA A 128 11.70 -2.04 10.89
C ALA A 128 13.21 -1.88 11.06
N GLU A 129 13.95 -2.89 10.60
CA GLU A 129 15.40 -2.85 10.49
C GLU A 129 15.79 -2.98 9.01
N ARG A 130 16.75 -2.18 8.59
CA ARG A 130 17.28 -2.20 7.23
C ARG A 130 18.79 -2.06 7.27
N PHE A 131 19.49 -3.02 6.66
CA PHE A 131 20.95 -2.99 6.52
C PHE A 131 21.32 -2.98 5.04
N LEU A 132 22.20 -2.07 4.66
CA LEU A 132 22.72 -1.92 3.30
C LEU A 132 24.22 -2.19 3.32
N SER A 133 24.69 -3.02 2.40
CA SER A 133 26.12 -3.30 2.22
C SER A 133 26.49 -3.33 0.74
N GLY A 134 27.65 -2.77 0.41
CA GLY A 134 28.16 -2.69 -0.96
C GLY A 134 29.54 -2.05 -0.97
N GLN A 135 30.22 -2.10 -2.11
CA GLN A 135 31.52 -1.45 -2.34
C GLN A 135 31.48 -0.68 -3.65
N SER A 136 31.96 0.56 -3.67
CA SER A 136 32.00 1.41 -4.86
C SER A 136 30.68 1.39 -5.65
N ASP A 137 30.73 1.07 -6.95
CA ASP A 137 29.59 1.06 -7.86
C ASP A 137 28.92 -0.33 -7.96
N ASP A 138 29.30 -1.28 -7.09
CA ASP A 138 28.65 -2.59 -7.04
C ASP A 138 27.21 -2.46 -6.57
N ARG A 139 26.35 -3.30 -7.17
CA ARG A 139 24.96 -3.45 -6.72
C ARG A 139 24.93 -3.89 -5.26
N ALA A 140 24.43 -3.01 -4.39
CA ALA A 140 24.35 -3.24 -2.98
C ALA A 140 23.41 -4.40 -2.63
N ARG A 141 23.73 -5.08 -1.53
CA ARG A 141 22.88 -6.07 -0.87
C ARG A 141 22.11 -5.40 0.25
N VAL A 142 20.82 -5.67 0.32
CA VAL A 142 19.93 -5.18 1.35
C VAL A 142 19.43 -6.35 2.19
N GLN A 143 19.36 -6.15 3.50
CA GLN A 143 18.66 -7.00 4.44
C GLN A 143 17.58 -6.17 5.11
N GLU A 144 16.36 -6.70 5.18
CA GLU A 144 15.23 -6.09 5.85
C GLU A 144 14.63 -7.08 6.84
N HIS A 145 14.26 -6.56 8.01
CA HIS A 145 13.52 -7.27 9.03
C HIS A 145 12.36 -6.41 9.50
N TRP A 146 11.15 -6.92 9.34
CA TRP A 146 9.92 -6.25 9.75
C TRP A 146 9.21 -7.12 10.78
N VAL A 147 8.72 -6.49 11.85
CA VAL A 147 7.85 -7.14 12.83
C VAL A 147 6.71 -6.20 13.18
N MET A 148 5.49 -6.66 12.94
CA MET A 148 4.26 -5.95 13.20
C MET A 148 3.37 -6.82 14.08
N VAL A 149 2.96 -6.33 15.24
CA VAL A 149 2.05 -7.03 16.16
C VAL A 149 0.95 -6.06 16.54
N ALA A 150 -0.29 -6.48 16.39
CA ALA A 150 -1.47 -5.71 16.77
C ALA A 150 -1.97 -6.14 18.16
N GLU A 151 -2.67 -5.24 18.84
CA GLU A 151 -3.35 -5.52 20.11
C GLU A 151 -4.39 -6.65 20.02
N SER A 152 -4.91 -6.92 18.81
CA SER A 152 -5.81 -8.06 18.54
C SER A 152 -5.13 -9.43 18.61
N GLY A 153 -3.79 -9.46 18.62
CA GLY A 153 -2.98 -10.67 18.49
C GLY A 153 -2.56 -11.00 17.05
N ASP A 154 -3.09 -10.31 16.04
CA ASP A 154 -2.59 -10.41 14.66
C ASP A 154 -1.13 -9.97 14.57
N ARG A 155 -0.33 -10.71 13.81
CA ARG A 155 1.10 -10.44 13.65
C ARG A 155 1.61 -10.81 12.28
N ILE A 156 2.57 -10.03 11.79
CA ILE A 156 3.37 -10.36 10.61
C ILE A 156 4.85 -10.14 10.92
N SER A 157 5.70 -11.11 10.55
CA SER A 157 7.15 -10.94 10.50
C SER A 157 7.67 -11.23 9.10
N VAL A 158 8.67 -10.45 8.68
CA VAL A 158 9.32 -10.59 7.37
C VAL A 158 10.82 -10.53 7.54
N ILE A 159 11.52 -11.47 6.93
CA ILE A 159 12.97 -11.40 6.71
C ILE A 159 13.20 -11.44 5.20
N LEU A 160 13.86 -10.43 4.66
CA LEU A 160 14.09 -10.29 3.22
C LEU A 160 15.52 -9.85 2.93
N HIS A 161 16.26 -10.67 2.21
CA HIS A 161 17.60 -10.35 1.71
C HIS A 161 17.59 -10.34 0.19
N TYR A 162 18.11 -9.28 -0.43
CA TYR A 162 18.13 -9.15 -1.88
C TYR A 162 19.29 -8.29 -2.37
N GLN A 163 19.56 -8.39 -3.68
CA GLN A 163 20.47 -7.50 -4.38
C GLN A 163 19.68 -6.40 -5.10
N GLN A 164 20.03 -5.15 -4.85
CA GLN A 164 19.41 -4.00 -5.51
C GLN A 164 19.78 -3.93 -6.99
N ALA A 165 18.88 -3.35 -7.79
CA ALA A 165 19.15 -2.92 -9.15
C ALA A 165 18.80 -1.45 -9.27
N VAL A 166 19.01 -0.88 -10.46
CA VAL A 166 18.63 0.50 -10.73
C VAL A 166 17.10 0.59 -10.68
N PRO A 167 16.53 1.33 -9.71
CA PRO A 167 15.08 1.40 -9.58
C PRO A 167 14.51 2.30 -10.67
N THR A 168 13.28 2.02 -11.10
CA THR A 168 12.57 2.83 -12.09
C THR A 168 11.84 3.97 -11.38
N ARG A 169 12.27 5.22 -11.61
CA ARG A 169 11.59 6.41 -11.10
C ARG A 169 10.26 6.63 -11.83
N ARG A 170 9.20 6.95 -11.09
CA ARG A 170 7.90 7.38 -11.62
C ARG A 170 7.23 8.39 -10.69
N GLN A 171 6.45 9.28 -11.29
CA GLN A 171 5.53 10.16 -10.60
C GLN A 171 4.10 9.77 -10.90
N SER A 172 3.20 9.90 -9.93
CA SER A 172 1.79 9.56 -10.08
C SER A 172 0.90 10.36 -9.12
N SER A 173 -0.34 10.59 -9.53
CA SER A 173 -1.42 11.03 -8.64
C SER A 173 -2.44 9.91 -8.52
N ILE A 174 -2.74 9.46 -7.31
CA ILE A 174 -3.69 8.36 -7.06
C ILE A 174 -4.69 8.74 -5.98
N VAL A 175 -5.93 8.28 -6.12
CA VAL A 175 -6.96 8.43 -5.09
C VAL A 175 -7.08 7.10 -4.35
N ILE A 176 -6.92 7.15 -3.03
CA ILE A 176 -7.03 6.01 -2.13
C ILE A 176 -8.25 6.18 -1.24
N ARG A 177 -9.00 5.10 -1.02
CA ARG A 177 -10.22 5.08 -0.20
C ARG A 177 -10.07 4.17 1.02
N SER A 178 -10.84 4.45 2.06
CA SER A 178 -11.03 3.50 3.16
C SER A 178 -11.95 2.35 2.72
N GLY A 179 -11.62 1.13 3.14
CA GLY A 179 -12.51 -0.03 3.06
C GLY A 179 -13.63 -0.04 4.10
N LYS A 180 -13.72 0.98 4.96
CA LYS A 180 -14.80 1.18 5.94
C LYS A 180 -15.66 2.41 5.60
N HIS A 181 -15.02 3.53 5.28
CA HIS A 181 -15.66 4.81 4.95
C HIS A 181 -15.32 5.22 3.52
N THR A 182 -16.08 4.72 2.53
CA THR A 182 -15.72 4.85 1.12
C THR A 182 -15.87 6.26 0.55
N ASP A 183 -16.61 7.11 1.26
CA ASP A 183 -16.74 8.55 1.04
C ASP A 183 -15.48 9.31 1.47
N TYR A 184 -14.72 8.78 2.44
CA TYR A 184 -13.41 9.31 2.80
C TYR A 184 -12.35 8.93 1.77
N THR A 185 -11.73 9.94 1.17
CA THR A 185 -10.67 9.75 0.18
C THR A 185 -9.44 10.58 0.52
N ARG A 186 -8.28 10.07 0.12
CA ARG A 186 -7.03 10.84 0.09
C ARG A 186 -6.46 10.80 -1.32
N THR A 187 -6.10 11.97 -1.83
CA THR A 187 -5.32 12.08 -3.06
C THR A 187 -3.85 12.11 -2.69
N TYR A 188 -3.07 11.18 -3.25
CA TYR A 188 -1.63 11.11 -3.06
C TYR A 188 -0.93 11.54 -4.33
N ARG A 189 -0.09 12.59 -4.22
CA ARG A 189 0.90 12.91 -5.25
C ARG A 189 2.22 12.28 -4.83
N ILE A 190 2.73 11.42 -5.70
CA ILE A 190 3.83 10.51 -5.37
C ILE A 190 4.97 10.74 -6.35
N ASP A 191 6.18 10.80 -5.83
CA ASP A 191 7.42 10.65 -6.58
C ASP A 191 8.22 9.50 -5.94
N GLN A 192 8.44 8.44 -6.70
CA GLN A 192 8.99 7.19 -6.16
C GLN A 192 9.93 6.52 -7.15
N ALA A 193 10.75 5.60 -6.66
CA ALA A 193 11.49 4.66 -7.50
C ALA A 193 11.26 3.22 -7.05
N ASN A 194 10.90 2.35 -8.00
CA ASN A 194 10.56 0.95 -7.73
C ASN A 194 11.63 0.01 -8.27
N ASP A 195 12.03 -0.94 -7.43
CA ASP A 195 12.92 -2.05 -7.76
C ASP A 195 12.15 -3.38 -7.65
N ALA A 196 11.73 -3.93 -8.79
CA ALA A 196 11.00 -5.20 -8.84
C ALA A 196 11.96 -6.37 -8.62
N LEU A 197 11.86 -7.03 -7.48
CA LEU A 197 12.80 -8.07 -7.05
C LEU A 197 12.49 -9.45 -7.64
N GLY A 198 11.23 -9.67 -8.05
CA GLY A 198 10.71 -10.95 -8.55
C GLY A 198 10.07 -11.79 -7.44
N VAL A 199 9.92 -13.08 -7.72
CA VAL A 199 9.42 -14.10 -6.77
C VAL A 199 10.60 -14.92 -6.26
N PRO A 200 10.75 -15.19 -4.95
CA PRO A 200 11.84 -16.00 -4.41
C PRO A 200 11.95 -17.37 -5.11
N GLY A 201 13.17 -17.74 -5.53
CA GLY A 201 13.44 -19.01 -6.19
C GLY A 201 13.14 -19.06 -7.69
N GLU A 202 12.45 -18.07 -8.26
CA GLU A 202 12.22 -18.00 -9.71
C GLU A 202 13.43 -17.45 -10.47
N ALA A 203 13.52 -17.80 -11.76
CA ALA A 203 14.54 -17.29 -12.65
C ALA A 203 14.49 -15.76 -12.75
N GLY A 204 15.64 -15.09 -12.59
CA GLY A 204 15.73 -13.63 -12.61
C GLY A 204 15.36 -12.95 -11.29
N SER A 205 14.91 -13.70 -10.28
CA SER A 205 14.74 -13.21 -8.93
C SER A 205 16.07 -12.76 -8.34
N ARG A 206 16.07 -11.64 -7.62
CA ARG A 206 17.25 -11.11 -6.91
C ARG A 206 17.19 -11.32 -5.41
N ILE A 207 16.30 -12.21 -4.97
CA ILE A 207 16.02 -12.48 -3.57
C ILE A 207 16.87 -13.69 -3.14
N GLY A 208 17.76 -13.46 -2.17
CA GLY A 208 18.64 -14.50 -1.62
C GLY A 208 18.08 -15.18 -0.37
N MET A 209 17.24 -14.49 0.40
CA MET A 209 16.51 -15.06 1.54
C MET A 209 15.16 -14.38 1.67
N PHE A 210 14.13 -15.18 1.93
CA PHE A 210 12.78 -14.70 2.16
C PHE A 210 12.07 -15.56 3.19
N SER A 211 11.49 -14.93 4.18
CA SER A 211 10.51 -15.50 5.09
C SER A 211 9.40 -14.48 5.30
N PHE A 212 8.15 -14.91 5.19
CA PHE A 212 6.96 -14.14 5.51
C PHE A 212 6.07 -15.02 6.38
N MET A 213 5.79 -14.57 7.58
CA MET A 213 4.94 -15.29 8.53
C MET A 213 3.82 -14.36 8.95
N ALA A 214 2.58 -14.75 8.68
CA ALA A 214 1.39 -14.05 9.12
C ALA A 214 0.56 -14.98 10.01
N ALA A 215 0.09 -14.50 11.15
CA ALA A 215 -0.71 -15.30 12.07
C ALA A 215 -1.65 -14.41 12.89
N GLY A 216 -2.69 -15.02 13.45
CA GLY A 216 -3.64 -14.37 14.34
C GLY A 216 -5.09 -14.47 13.84
N PRO A 217 -6.03 -13.85 14.57
CA PRO A 217 -7.47 -14.03 14.32
C PRO A 217 -7.92 -13.66 12.90
N LEU A 218 -7.39 -12.58 12.31
CA LEU A 218 -7.70 -12.20 10.93
C LEU A 218 -6.64 -12.72 9.97
N PHE A 219 -5.37 -12.57 10.30
CA PHE A 219 -4.30 -12.83 9.33
C PHE A 219 -4.16 -14.30 8.95
N SER A 220 -4.47 -15.24 9.86
CA SER A 220 -4.51 -16.67 9.50
C SER A 220 -5.68 -17.05 8.59
N ARG A 221 -6.69 -16.18 8.41
CA ARG A 221 -7.76 -16.37 7.41
C ARG A 221 -7.38 -15.81 6.04
N LEU A 222 -6.52 -14.79 6.00
CA LEU A 222 -6.00 -14.21 4.76
C LEU A 222 -4.85 -15.06 4.19
N PHE A 223 -3.99 -15.58 5.07
CA PHE A 223 -2.82 -16.39 4.74
C PHE A 223 -2.97 -17.78 5.39
N ASP A 224 -3.84 -18.59 4.78
CA ASP A 224 -4.26 -19.89 5.27
C ASP A 224 -3.36 -21.05 4.78
N GLY A 225 -2.27 -20.73 4.08
CA GLY A 225 -1.37 -21.66 3.42
C GLY A 225 -1.70 -21.91 1.95
N THR A 226 -2.78 -21.33 1.42
CA THR A 226 -3.13 -21.39 -0.02
C THR A 226 -2.66 -20.16 -0.78
N GLU A 227 -2.15 -19.14 -0.10
CA GLU A 227 -1.67 -17.92 -0.73
C GLU A 227 -0.53 -18.18 -1.73
N VAL A 228 -0.47 -17.33 -2.75
CA VAL A 228 0.61 -17.34 -3.74
C VAL A 228 1.26 -15.98 -3.79
N LEU A 229 2.56 -15.90 -3.48
CA LEU A 229 3.35 -14.70 -3.68
C LEU A 229 3.59 -14.48 -5.18
N LEU A 230 3.09 -13.37 -5.69
CA LEU A 230 3.22 -12.95 -7.10
C LEU A 230 4.46 -12.08 -7.35
N GLY A 231 5.04 -11.50 -6.30
CA GLY A 231 6.27 -10.74 -6.41
C GLY A 231 6.50 -9.79 -5.25
N ILE A 232 7.75 -9.34 -5.16
CA ILE A 232 8.21 -8.38 -4.15
C ILE A 232 8.78 -7.16 -4.86
N THR A 233 8.38 -5.97 -4.41
CA THR A 233 8.91 -4.70 -4.90
C THR A 233 9.52 -3.94 -3.72
N SER A 234 10.79 -3.55 -3.87
CA SER A 234 11.38 -2.54 -2.98
C SER A 234 11.17 -1.16 -3.57
N THR A 235 10.75 -0.21 -2.74
CA THR A 235 10.66 1.19 -3.07
C THR A 235 11.62 1.95 -2.14
N PRO A 236 12.92 2.00 -2.48
CA PRO A 236 13.95 2.62 -1.64
C PRO A 236 13.80 4.15 -1.50
N TRP A 237 12.93 4.75 -2.32
CA TRP A 237 12.61 6.16 -2.26
C TRP A 237 11.15 6.35 -2.64
N TYR A 238 10.40 6.95 -1.71
CA TYR A 238 9.00 7.30 -1.88
C TYR A 238 8.72 8.63 -1.19
N HIS A 239 8.40 9.66 -1.97
CA HIS A 239 7.89 10.93 -1.47
C HIS A 239 6.40 10.99 -1.75
N ARG A 240 5.64 11.47 -0.77
CA ARG A 240 4.19 11.60 -0.88
C ARG A 240 3.68 12.87 -0.25
N GLU A 241 2.89 13.59 -1.01
CA GLU A 241 1.99 14.63 -0.52
C GLU A 241 0.58 14.05 -0.39
N ILE A 242 -0.11 14.40 0.68
CA ILE A 242 -1.47 13.98 0.98
C ILE A 242 -2.40 15.17 0.89
N PHE A 243 -3.48 15.00 0.15
CA PHE A 243 -4.58 15.94 0.07
C PHE A 243 -5.90 15.27 0.43
N VAL A 244 -6.79 16.00 1.10
CA VAL A 244 -8.17 15.60 1.39
C VAL A 244 -9.16 16.53 0.67
N PRO A 245 -10.37 16.05 0.31
CA PRO A 245 -11.42 16.91 -0.25
C PRO A 245 -11.92 17.99 0.70
#